data_AF-A0A972A1V1-F1
#
_entry.id   AF-A0A972A1V1-F1
#
_cell.length_a   1.000
_cell.length_b   1.000
_cell.length_c   1.000
_cell.angle_alpha   90.00
_cell.angle_beta   90.00
_cell.angle_gamma   90.00
#
_symmetry.space_group_name_H-M   'P 1'
#
loop_
_entity.id
_entity.type
_entity.pdbx_description
1 polymer ?
#
loop_
_entity_poly.entity_id
_entity_poly.type
_entity_poly.pdbx_seq_one_letter_code
_entity_poly.pdbx_strand_id
1 'polypeptide(L)'
;QLLPTGPGHILLMIGSIYLFFYWLKQNYTIAVIFITTFVMGAFDLLANEGIAVIFPRVIDTIVGGVLAYLSVRFIWPNWQYRQLPGLLLNAVVKSRRYFESIYDHSVSEEAYLHNRRTAYNADNALTSAWKWMRLEPKNVRRNQDRAFNLTNLNHALLSYISALGVHKSAEDLSEKELDFCRDVSDVLRLVSEMLTRQADEAQIASYLQKANCWDEQMEVMMNDPGNRRVRLIYNIAHVSRELLLEARGIIIDR
;
A
#
# COMPACT_ATOMS: atom_id res chain seq x y z
N GLN A 1 4.77 -11.39 51.45
CA GLN A 1 6.21 -11.09 51.28
C GLN A 1 6.76 -11.94 50.15
N LEU A 2 7.29 -11.30 49.10
CA LEU A 2 7.80 -12.01 47.91
C LEU A 2 9.25 -12.48 48.02
N LEU A 3 10.06 -11.83 48.85
CA LEU A 3 11.44 -12.20 49.14
C LEU A 3 11.75 -11.86 50.61
N PRO A 4 12.61 -12.63 51.30
CA PRO A 4 12.84 -12.46 52.73
C PRO A 4 13.81 -11.32 53.09
N THR A 5 14.51 -10.72 52.11
CA THR A 5 15.56 -9.71 52.36
C THR A 5 15.29 -8.40 51.61
N GLY A 6 15.34 -7.27 52.33
CA GLY A 6 15.14 -5.92 51.77
C GLY A 6 16.06 -5.56 50.59
N PRO A 7 17.36 -5.91 50.61
CA PRO A 7 18.25 -5.69 49.47
C PRO A 7 17.83 -6.45 48.20
N GLY A 8 17.22 -7.64 48.36
CA GLY A 8 16.75 -8.45 47.25
C GLY A 8 15.57 -7.81 46.51
N HIS A 9 14.67 -7.12 47.24
CA HIS A 9 13.55 -6.38 46.65
C HIS A 9 14.03 -5.23 45.79
N ILE A 10 14.99 -4.46 46.30
CA ILE A 10 15.55 -3.30 45.58
C ILE A 10 16.26 -3.77 44.30
N LEU A 11 17.03 -4.85 44.36
CA LEU A 11 17.70 -5.42 43.18
C LEU A 11 16.67 -5.91 42.14
N LEU A 12 15.61 -6.59 42.57
CA LEU A 12 14.53 -7.05 41.72
C LEU A 12 13.82 -5.87 41.05
N MET A 13 13.55 -4.79 41.78
CA MET A 13 12.93 -3.58 41.24
C MET A 13 13.84 -2.92 40.19
N ILE A 14 15.11 -2.70 40.50
CA ILE A 14 16.08 -2.10 39.55
C ILE A 14 16.19 -2.96 38.28
N GLY A 15 16.28 -4.28 38.43
CA GLY A 15 16.30 -5.20 37.30
C GLY A 15 15.01 -5.13 36.47
N SER A 16 13.86 -5.11 37.14
CA SER A 16 12.55 -5.07 36.47
C SER A 16 12.33 -3.76 35.71
N ILE A 17 12.67 -2.60 36.27
CA ILE A 17 12.51 -1.32 35.57
C ILE A 17 13.47 -1.20 34.38
N TYR A 18 14.71 -1.70 34.51
CA TYR A 18 15.65 -1.74 33.40
C TYR A 18 15.13 -2.64 32.26
N LEU A 19 14.68 -3.86 32.59
CA LEU A 19 14.14 -4.80 31.62
C LEU A 19 12.86 -4.27 30.97
N PHE A 20 12.01 -3.56 31.71
CA PHE A 20 10.87 -2.86 31.12
C PHE A 20 11.29 -1.91 30.00
N PHE A 21 12.23 -0.99 30.27
CA PHE A 21 12.69 -0.04 29.25
C PHE A 21 13.38 -0.70 28.07
N TYR A 22 14.12 -1.79 28.32
CA TYR A 22 14.75 -2.58 27.26
C TYR A 22 13.71 -3.23 26.33
N TRP A 23 12.66 -3.84 26.89
CA TRP A 23 11.64 -4.55 26.13
C TRP A 23 10.53 -3.67 25.56
N LEU A 24 10.36 -2.44 26.07
CA LEU A 24 9.26 -1.53 25.71
C LEU A 24 9.10 -1.32 24.20
N LYS A 25 10.22 -1.23 23.46
CA LYS A 25 10.21 -1.03 22.00
C LYS A 25 10.29 -2.32 21.19
N GLN A 26 10.63 -3.46 21.81
CA GLN A 26 10.85 -4.73 21.12
C GLN A 26 9.66 -5.68 21.25
N ASN A 27 9.14 -5.85 22.47
CA ASN A 27 8.02 -6.73 22.76
C ASN A 27 7.20 -6.18 23.93
N TYR A 28 6.11 -5.51 23.60
CA TYR A 28 5.24 -4.85 24.56
C TYR A 28 4.68 -5.82 25.62
N THR A 29 4.36 -7.06 25.23
CA THR A 29 3.84 -8.08 26.16
C THR A 29 4.85 -8.39 27.27
N ILE A 30 6.13 -8.54 26.92
CA ILE A 30 7.20 -8.80 27.90
C ILE A 30 7.44 -7.56 28.77
N ALA A 31 7.38 -6.35 28.19
CA ALA A 31 7.52 -5.11 28.95
C ALA A 31 6.44 -4.98 30.05
N VAL A 32 5.18 -5.30 29.74
CA VAL A 32 4.06 -5.24 30.71
C VAL A 32 4.30 -6.15 31.93
N ILE A 33 4.93 -7.32 31.74
CA ILE A 33 5.29 -8.22 32.85
C ILE A 33 6.28 -7.51 33.79
N PHE A 34 7.34 -6.92 33.25
CA PHE A 34 8.38 -6.28 34.05
C PHE A 34 7.92 -5.01 34.78
N ILE A 35 7.07 -4.18 34.15
CA ILE A 35 6.51 -3.01 34.87
C ILE A 35 5.55 -3.45 35.98
N THR A 36 4.79 -4.54 35.78
CA THR A 36 3.92 -5.10 36.82
C THR A 36 4.75 -5.61 38.00
N THR A 37 5.82 -6.35 37.72
CA THR A 37 6.77 -6.83 38.75
C THR A 37 7.44 -5.69 39.51
N PHE A 38 7.84 -4.61 38.83
CA PHE A 38 8.40 -3.41 39.46
C PHE A 38 7.40 -2.74 40.41
N VAL A 39 6.18 -2.47 39.93
CA VAL A 39 5.13 -1.83 40.73
C VAL A 39 4.77 -2.68 41.94
N MET A 40 4.72 -3.99 41.77
CA MET A 40 4.49 -4.95 42.85
C MET A 40 5.59 -4.90 43.91
N GLY A 41 6.86 -4.89 43.50
CA GLY A 41 7.99 -4.68 44.42
C GLY A 41 7.91 -3.35 45.18
N ALA A 42 7.46 -2.28 44.51
CA ALA A 42 7.26 -0.98 45.15
C ALA A 42 6.18 -1.03 46.24
N PHE A 43 5.05 -1.68 45.99
CA PHE A 43 3.97 -1.82 46.98
C PHE A 43 4.30 -2.76 48.13
N ASP A 44 5.02 -3.87 47.86
CA ASP A 44 5.49 -4.77 48.93
C ASP A 44 6.44 -4.02 49.88
N LEU A 45 7.30 -3.13 49.35
CA LEU A 45 8.21 -2.30 50.14
C LEU A 45 7.48 -1.21 50.96
N LEU A 46 6.46 -0.57 50.37
CA LEU A 46 5.77 0.59 50.97
C LEU A 46 4.68 0.20 51.98
N ALA A 47 3.96 -0.89 51.73
CA ALA A 47 2.75 -1.25 52.48
C ALA A 47 2.78 -2.68 53.04
N ASN A 48 3.79 -3.51 52.71
CA ASN A 48 3.84 -4.95 53.04
C ASN A 48 2.59 -5.74 52.55
N GLU A 49 1.84 -5.15 51.62
CA GLU A 49 0.61 -5.68 51.01
C GLU A 49 0.79 -6.03 49.53
N GLY A 50 2.02 -6.39 49.13
CA GLY A 50 2.35 -6.67 47.73
C GLY A 50 1.45 -7.72 47.08
N ILE A 51 0.86 -8.64 47.86
CA ILE A 51 -0.05 -9.71 47.39
C ILE A 51 -1.51 -9.23 47.22
N ALA A 52 -2.00 -8.39 48.12
CA ALA A 52 -3.40 -7.92 48.06
C ALA A 52 -3.63 -6.99 46.86
N VAL A 53 -2.59 -6.28 46.41
CA VAL A 53 -2.65 -5.33 45.30
C VAL A 53 -2.50 -6.03 43.93
N ILE A 54 -2.03 -7.29 43.88
CA ILE A 54 -1.85 -8.03 42.60
C ILE A 54 -3.19 -8.29 41.94
N PHE A 55 -4.16 -8.79 42.72
CA PHE A 55 -5.40 -9.28 42.15
C PHE A 55 -6.21 -8.16 41.46
N PRO A 56 -6.41 -6.98 42.08
CA PRO A 56 -7.02 -5.84 41.39
C PRO A 56 -6.27 -5.43 40.11
N ARG A 57 -4.93 -5.39 40.14
CA ARG A 57 -4.09 -5.00 38.99
C ARG A 57 -4.24 -5.92 37.79
N VAL A 58 -4.28 -7.24 38.03
CA VAL A 58 -4.46 -8.24 36.98
C VAL A 58 -5.85 -8.10 36.36
N ILE A 59 -6.89 -7.93 37.20
CA ILE A 59 -8.26 -7.72 36.73
C ILE A 59 -8.35 -6.42 35.91
N ASP A 60 -7.80 -5.31 36.40
CA ASP A 60 -7.80 -4.03 35.68
C ASP A 60 -7.09 -4.12 34.32
N THR A 61 -5.98 -4.86 34.25
CA THR A 61 -5.22 -5.06 33.00
C THR A 61 -6.00 -5.93 32.01
N ILE A 62 -6.66 -6.99 32.48
CA ILE A 62 -7.50 -7.86 31.64
C ILE A 62 -8.71 -7.07 31.15
N VAL A 63 -9.42 -6.38 32.04
CA VAL A 63 -10.61 -5.59 31.69
C VAL A 63 -10.23 -4.46 30.73
N GLY A 64 -9.15 -3.73 31.02
CA GLY A 64 -8.63 -2.69 30.12
C GLY A 64 -8.21 -3.24 28.76
N GLY A 65 -7.54 -4.39 28.72
CA GLY A 65 -7.16 -5.07 27.49
C GLY A 65 -8.36 -5.53 26.66
N VAL A 66 -9.38 -6.11 27.31
CA VAL A 66 -10.64 -6.51 26.66
C VAL A 66 -11.37 -5.29 26.13
N LEU A 67 -11.51 -4.21 26.92
CA LEU A 67 -12.15 -2.97 26.48
C LEU A 67 -11.41 -2.33 25.31
N ALA A 68 -10.07 -2.32 25.32
CA ALA A 68 -9.27 -1.84 24.20
C ALA A 68 -9.48 -2.69 22.94
N TYR A 69 -9.46 -4.02 23.08
CA TYR A 69 -9.75 -4.95 21.98
C TYR A 69 -11.13 -4.71 21.38
N LEU A 70 -12.17 -4.61 22.22
CA LEU A 70 -13.54 -4.35 21.79
C LEU A 70 -13.65 -2.97 21.13
N SER A 71 -13.01 -1.94 21.67
CA SER A 71 -13.00 -0.59 21.10
C SER A 71 -12.39 -0.57 19.70
N VAL A 72 -11.22 -1.19 19.52
CA VAL A 72 -10.58 -1.31 18.19
C VAL A 72 -11.45 -2.12 17.23
N ARG A 73 -12.11 -3.17 17.73
CA ARG A 73 -12.96 -4.05 16.91
C ARG A 73 -14.27 -3.39 16.45
N PHE A 74 -14.91 -2.59 17.30
CA PHE A 74 -16.27 -2.09 17.08
C PHE A 74 -16.35 -0.58 16.80
N ILE A 75 -15.47 0.23 17.40
CA ILE A 75 -15.54 1.70 17.33
C ILE A 75 -14.72 2.26 16.16
N TRP A 76 -13.58 1.64 15.82
CA TRP A 76 -12.67 2.15 14.77
C TRP A 76 -12.51 1.24 13.53
N PRO A 77 -13.59 0.83 12.85
CA PRO A 77 -13.48 0.04 11.63
C PRO A 77 -13.14 0.94 10.42
N ASN A 78 -12.05 1.72 10.48
CA ASN A 78 -11.52 2.41 9.29
C ASN A 78 -10.67 1.41 8.49
N TRP A 79 -11.32 0.35 8.00
CA TRP A 79 -10.68 -0.70 7.21
C TRP A 79 -10.13 -0.10 5.91
N GLN A 80 -8.86 -0.35 5.64
CA GLN A 80 -8.16 0.14 4.46
C GLN A 80 -8.70 -0.47 3.18
N TYR A 81 -9.34 -1.64 3.25
CA TYR A 81 -10.12 -2.18 2.14
C TYR A 81 -11.11 -1.16 1.54
N ARG A 82 -11.74 -0.31 2.38
CA ARG A 82 -12.71 0.69 1.89
C ARG A 82 -12.05 1.85 1.14
N GLN A 83 -10.81 2.19 1.49
CA GLN A 83 -10.05 3.28 0.87
C GLN A 83 -9.33 2.84 -0.40
N LEU A 84 -9.03 1.54 -0.51
CA LEU A 84 -8.23 0.98 -1.59
C LEU A 84 -8.72 1.34 -3.01
N PRO A 85 -10.04 1.28 -3.34
CA PRO A 85 -10.50 1.67 -4.68
C PRO A 85 -10.19 3.13 -5.03
N GLY A 86 -10.32 4.04 -4.06
CA GLY A 86 -10.01 5.46 -4.25
C GLY A 86 -8.50 5.71 -4.38
N LEU A 87 -7.69 4.97 -3.63
CA LEU A 87 -6.23 5.02 -3.76
C LEU A 87 -5.76 4.46 -5.10
N LEU A 88 -6.37 3.37 -5.57
CA LEU A 88 -6.06 2.79 -6.88
C LEU A 88 -6.42 3.74 -8.01
N LEU A 89 -7.63 4.32 -7.99
CA LEU A 89 -8.04 5.35 -8.95
C LEU A 89 -7.03 6.50 -8.99
N ASN A 90 -6.66 7.03 -7.82
CA ASN A 90 -5.69 8.12 -7.74
C ASN A 90 -4.32 7.69 -8.29
N ALA A 91 -3.86 6.48 -8.00
CA ALA A 91 -2.59 5.95 -8.50
C ALA A 91 -2.60 5.84 -10.03
N VAL A 92 -3.64 5.24 -10.63
CA VAL A 92 -3.77 5.11 -12.09
C VAL A 92 -3.83 6.49 -12.76
N VAL A 93 -4.63 7.42 -12.23
CA VAL A 93 -4.74 8.79 -12.77
C VAL A 93 -3.41 9.53 -12.73
N LYS A 94 -2.64 9.41 -11.63
CA LYS A 94 -1.34 10.07 -11.50
C LYS A 94 -0.27 9.41 -12.37
N SER A 95 -0.26 8.07 -12.46
CA SER A 95 0.62 7.32 -13.38
C SER A 95 0.35 7.72 -14.84
N ARG A 96 -0.93 7.82 -15.25
CA ARG A 96 -1.32 8.29 -16.58
C ARG A 96 -0.84 9.71 -16.85
N ARG A 97 -1.06 10.66 -15.93
CA ARG A 97 -0.60 12.05 -16.10
C ARG A 97 0.93 12.15 -16.20
N TYR A 98 1.64 11.34 -15.44
CA TYR A 98 3.10 11.26 -15.55
C TYR A 98 3.53 10.72 -16.92
N PHE A 99 2.87 9.67 -17.41
CA PHE A 99 3.11 9.14 -18.75
C PHE A 99 2.80 10.16 -19.86
N GLU A 100 1.64 10.83 -19.80
CA GLU A 100 1.25 11.93 -20.71
C GLU A 100 2.34 13.01 -20.76
N SER A 101 2.90 13.38 -19.60
CA SER A 101 3.97 14.38 -19.54
C SER A 101 5.31 13.95 -20.12
N ILE A 102 5.50 12.68 -20.50
CA ILE A 102 6.70 12.23 -21.21
C ILE A 102 6.64 12.63 -22.68
N TYR A 103 5.50 12.45 -23.34
CA TYR A 103 5.38 12.66 -24.78
C TYR A 103 4.65 13.96 -25.17
N ASP A 104 4.05 14.66 -24.20
CA ASP A 104 3.49 16.00 -24.41
C ASP A 104 4.56 17.09 -24.21
N HIS A 105 5.05 17.65 -25.32
CA HIS A 105 6.06 18.70 -25.33
C HIS A 105 5.56 20.05 -24.80
N SER A 106 4.25 20.23 -24.58
CA SER A 106 3.69 21.44 -23.98
C SER A 106 3.87 21.50 -22.46
N VAL A 107 4.21 20.38 -21.82
CA VAL A 107 4.36 20.28 -20.37
C VAL A 107 5.75 20.80 -19.95
N SER A 108 5.76 21.80 -19.06
CA SER A 108 7.00 22.35 -18.51
C SER A 108 7.78 21.30 -17.69
N GLU A 109 9.11 21.48 -17.59
CA GLU A 109 9.95 20.58 -16.79
C GLU A 109 9.50 20.52 -15.32
N GLU A 110 9.08 21.64 -14.74
CA GLU A 110 8.53 21.70 -13.39
C GLU A 110 7.25 20.84 -13.25
N ALA A 111 6.33 20.94 -14.22
CA ALA A 111 5.11 20.16 -14.24
C ALA A 111 5.38 18.66 -14.43
N TYR A 112 6.35 18.29 -15.28
CA TYR A 112 6.83 16.92 -15.43
C TYR A 112 7.37 16.35 -14.10
N LEU A 113 8.26 17.08 -13.41
CA LEU A 113 8.81 16.67 -12.13
C LEU A 113 7.73 16.55 -11.04
N HIS A 114 6.74 17.44 -11.05
CA HIS A 114 5.58 17.37 -10.17
C HIS A 114 4.72 16.13 -10.44
N ASN A 115 4.41 15.86 -11.72
CA ASN A 115 3.64 14.68 -12.12
C ASN A 115 4.36 13.39 -11.73
N ARG A 116 5.69 13.31 -11.96
CA ARG A 116 6.52 12.20 -11.51
C ARG A 116 6.42 11.99 -10.00
N ARG A 117 6.61 13.04 -9.20
CA ARG A 117 6.56 12.96 -7.72
C ARG A 117 5.18 12.54 -7.23
N THR A 118 4.12 13.09 -7.80
CA THR A 118 2.75 12.79 -7.37
C THR A 118 2.33 11.36 -7.76
N ALA A 119 2.82 10.82 -8.88
CA ALA A 119 2.63 9.42 -9.24
C ALA A 119 3.29 8.47 -8.22
N TYR A 120 4.56 8.71 -7.85
CA TYR A 120 5.22 7.92 -6.81
C TYR A 120 4.53 8.03 -5.43
N ASN A 121 4.06 9.22 -5.06
CA ASN A 121 3.33 9.38 -3.80
C ASN A 121 2.01 8.61 -3.78
N ALA A 122 1.27 8.60 -4.90
CA ALA A 122 0.03 7.85 -5.03
C ALA A 122 0.27 6.33 -5.00
N ASP A 123 1.30 5.84 -5.70
CA ASP A 123 1.71 4.43 -5.67
C ASP A 123 2.16 3.96 -4.29
N ASN A 124 2.94 4.79 -3.58
CA ASN A 124 3.33 4.52 -2.19
C ASN A 124 2.12 4.44 -1.26
N ALA A 125 1.16 5.35 -1.40
CA ALA A 125 -0.07 5.33 -0.61
C ALA A 125 -0.90 4.05 -0.86
N LEU A 126 -1.03 3.66 -2.13
CA LEU A 126 -1.72 2.41 -2.53
C LEU A 126 -1.00 1.18 -1.95
N THR A 127 0.31 1.08 -2.13
CA THR A 127 1.12 -0.04 -1.63
C THR A 127 1.07 -0.14 -0.11
N SER A 128 1.13 0.99 0.60
CA SER A 128 0.97 1.00 2.06
C SER A 128 -0.41 0.53 2.47
N ALA A 129 -1.48 1.02 1.85
CA ALA A 129 -2.84 0.56 2.15
C ALA A 129 -3.02 -0.94 1.94
N TRP A 130 -2.46 -1.50 0.85
CA TRP A 130 -2.42 -2.95 0.63
C TRP A 130 -1.67 -3.71 1.74
N LYS A 131 -0.50 -3.22 2.16
CA LYS A 131 0.27 -3.83 3.27
C LYS A 131 -0.54 -3.84 4.58
N TRP A 132 -1.27 -2.78 4.88
CA TRP A 132 -2.15 -2.70 6.04
C TRP A 132 -3.37 -3.63 5.92
N MET A 133 -3.96 -3.75 4.74
CA MET A 133 -5.08 -4.65 4.47
C MET A 133 -4.75 -6.12 4.79
N ARG A 134 -3.48 -6.54 4.60
CA ARG A 134 -3.01 -7.90 4.96
C ARG A 134 -3.09 -8.21 6.47
N LEU A 135 -3.14 -7.19 7.31
CA LEU A 135 -3.27 -7.33 8.76
C LEU A 135 -4.74 -7.32 9.23
N GLU A 136 -5.68 -7.03 8.35
CA GLU A 136 -7.11 -6.97 8.69
C GLU A 136 -7.69 -8.37 8.97
N PRO A 137 -8.83 -8.50 9.68
CA PRO A 137 -9.48 -9.80 9.90
C PRO A 137 -9.91 -10.48 8.59
N LYS A 138 -9.82 -11.81 8.48
CA LYS A 138 -10.15 -12.57 7.23
C LYS A 138 -11.53 -12.23 6.65
N ASN A 139 -12.52 -11.99 7.50
CA ASN A 139 -13.91 -11.74 7.10
C ASN A 139 -14.13 -10.39 6.36
N VAL A 140 -13.15 -9.47 6.39
CA VAL A 140 -13.19 -8.19 5.65
C VAL A 140 -12.28 -8.16 4.42
N ARG A 141 -11.46 -9.20 4.18
CA ARG A 141 -10.49 -9.26 3.07
C ARG A 141 -11.10 -9.70 1.73
N ARG A 142 -12.37 -9.39 1.46
CA ARG A 142 -13.01 -9.79 0.19
C ARG A 142 -12.26 -9.11 -0.98
N ASN A 143 -11.85 -9.88 -1.98
CA ASN A 143 -11.06 -9.43 -3.15
C ASN A 143 -9.62 -8.99 -2.85
N GLN A 144 -8.97 -9.52 -1.80
CA GLN A 144 -7.56 -9.23 -1.49
C GLN A 144 -6.60 -9.56 -2.64
N ASP A 145 -6.86 -10.63 -3.40
CA ASP A 145 -6.00 -11.05 -4.50
C ASP A 145 -6.07 -10.06 -5.67
N ARG A 146 -7.27 -9.58 -6.03
CA ARG A 146 -7.44 -8.55 -7.07
C ARG A 146 -6.83 -7.21 -6.65
N ALA A 147 -7.01 -6.85 -5.39
CA ALA A 147 -6.35 -5.69 -4.79
C ALA A 147 -4.83 -5.77 -4.91
N PHE A 148 -4.25 -6.94 -4.65
CA PHE A 148 -2.83 -7.21 -4.83
C PHE A 148 -2.40 -7.11 -6.30
N ASN A 149 -3.13 -7.76 -7.21
CA ASN A 149 -2.84 -7.75 -8.64
C ASN A 149 -2.83 -6.31 -9.18
N LEU A 150 -3.88 -5.53 -8.91
CA LEU A 150 -3.97 -4.13 -9.36
C LEU A 150 -2.87 -3.25 -8.78
N THR A 151 -2.51 -3.47 -7.51
CA THR A 151 -1.40 -2.75 -6.87
C THR A 151 -0.07 -3.06 -7.57
N ASN A 152 0.21 -4.33 -7.83
CA ASN A 152 1.43 -4.74 -8.51
C ASN A 152 1.48 -4.26 -9.96
N LEU A 153 0.36 -4.33 -10.68
CA LEU A 153 0.25 -3.84 -12.03
C LEU A 153 0.49 -2.33 -12.10
N ASN A 154 -0.09 -1.53 -11.19
CA ASN A 154 0.21 -0.10 -11.13
C ASN A 154 1.69 0.18 -10.79
N HIS A 155 2.28 -0.58 -9.87
CA HIS A 155 3.69 -0.43 -9.51
C HIS A 155 4.62 -0.76 -10.69
N ALA A 156 4.33 -1.84 -11.43
CA ALA A 156 5.03 -2.20 -12.65
C ALA A 156 4.88 -1.13 -13.74
N LEU A 157 3.65 -0.63 -13.95
CA LEU A 157 3.35 0.46 -14.88
C LEU A 157 4.22 1.69 -14.57
N LEU A 158 4.23 2.14 -13.30
CA LEU A 158 5.02 3.30 -12.88
C LEU A 158 6.53 3.07 -13.07
N SER A 159 7.01 1.85 -12.84
CA SER A 159 8.42 1.48 -13.05
C SER A 159 8.82 1.60 -14.53
N TYR A 160 7.98 1.09 -15.44
CA TYR A 160 8.23 1.20 -16.89
C TYR A 160 8.10 2.64 -17.40
N ILE A 161 7.10 3.40 -16.92
CA ILE A 161 6.96 4.84 -17.24
C ILE A 161 8.22 5.59 -16.81
N SER A 162 8.74 5.33 -15.61
CA SER A 162 9.97 5.99 -15.15
C SER A 162 11.20 5.62 -15.97
N ALA A 163 11.33 4.36 -16.39
CA ALA A 163 12.39 3.95 -17.29
C ALA A 163 12.30 4.65 -18.66
N LEU A 164 11.07 4.86 -19.17
CA LEU A 164 10.85 5.61 -20.39
C LEU A 164 11.18 7.10 -20.20
N GLY A 165 10.74 7.69 -19.08
CA GLY A 165 10.94 9.11 -18.76
C GLY A 165 12.39 9.55 -18.60
N VAL A 166 13.32 8.62 -18.30
CA VAL A 166 14.77 8.89 -18.32
C VAL A 166 15.26 9.28 -19.72
N HIS A 167 14.61 8.79 -20.77
CA HIS A 167 15.00 9.01 -22.15
C HIS A 167 14.18 10.13 -22.83
N LYS A 168 13.29 10.82 -22.09
CA LYS A 168 12.39 11.86 -22.59
C LYS A 168 13.11 12.95 -23.42
N SER A 169 14.31 13.33 -22.98
CA SER A 169 15.05 14.47 -23.57
C SER A 169 16.13 14.04 -24.57
N ALA A 170 16.32 12.74 -24.78
CA ALA A 170 17.43 12.22 -25.57
C ALA A 170 17.08 12.01 -27.06
N GLU A 171 15.83 11.64 -27.36
CA GLU A 171 15.37 11.32 -28.71
C GLU A 171 13.89 11.63 -28.86
N ASP A 172 13.50 12.32 -29.93
CA ASP A 172 12.10 12.52 -30.27
C ASP A 172 11.42 11.17 -30.60
N LEU A 173 10.18 11.02 -30.15
CA LEU A 173 9.34 9.88 -30.47
C LEU A 173 8.87 9.98 -31.93
N SER A 174 8.90 8.85 -32.65
CA SER A 174 8.28 8.73 -33.96
C SER A 174 6.77 8.99 -33.85
N GLU A 175 6.15 9.49 -34.93
CA GLU A 175 4.70 9.68 -35.00
C GLU A 175 3.91 8.40 -34.63
N LYS A 176 4.41 7.22 -35.05
CA LYS A 176 3.83 5.93 -34.67
C LYS A 176 3.94 5.63 -33.17
N GLU A 177 5.08 5.96 -32.56
CA GLU A 177 5.28 5.79 -31.11
C GLU A 177 4.39 6.75 -30.32
N LEU A 178 4.21 7.99 -30.80
CA LEU A 178 3.32 8.99 -30.21
C LEU A 178 1.86 8.55 -30.25
N ASP A 179 1.37 8.08 -31.41
CA ASP A 179 0.01 7.56 -31.54
C ASP A 179 -0.23 6.37 -30.61
N PHE A 180 0.76 5.49 -30.48
CA PHE A 180 0.67 4.38 -29.55
C PHE A 180 0.67 4.83 -28.07
N CYS A 181 1.47 5.85 -27.71
CA CYS A 181 1.43 6.43 -26.36
C CYS A 181 0.06 7.06 -26.04
N ARG A 182 -0.59 7.68 -27.03
CA ARG A 182 -1.95 8.22 -26.89
C ARG A 182 -2.96 7.10 -26.65
N ASP A 183 -2.87 6.01 -27.41
CA ASP A 183 -3.73 4.83 -27.27
C ASP A 183 -3.64 4.20 -25.88
N VAL A 184 -2.42 4.08 -25.35
CA VAL A 184 -2.18 3.60 -23.98
C VAL A 184 -2.79 4.55 -22.94
N SER A 185 -2.66 5.86 -23.16
CA SER A 185 -3.21 6.87 -22.25
C SER A 185 -4.74 6.85 -22.23
N ASP A 186 -5.37 6.55 -23.36
CA ASP A 186 -6.82 6.33 -23.44
C ASP A 186 -7.26 5.07 -22.69
N VAL A 187 -6.50 3.97 -22.78
CA VAL A 187 -6.79 2.77 -21.98
C VAL A 187 -6.69 3.06 -20.48
N LEU A 188 -5.65 3.77 -20.04
CA LEU A 188 -5.52 4.16 -18.62
C LEU A 188 -6.63 5.13 -18.16
N ARG A 189 -7.12 5.98 -19.07
CA ARG A 189 -8.30 6.82 -18.83
C ARG A 189 -9.54 5.96 -18.62
N LEU A 190 -9.78 4.99 -19.50
CA LEU A 190 -10.90 4.05 -19.37
C LEU A 190 -10.82 3.23 -18.07
N VAL A 191 -9.64 2.75 -17.67
CA VAL A 191 -9.45 2.08 -16.37
C VAL A 191 -9.89 2.98 -15.22
N SER A 192 -9.55 4.27 -15.28
CA SER A 192 -9.98 5.24 -14.27
C SER A 192 -11.51 5.42 -14.26
N GLU A 193 -12.13 5.52 -15.43
CA GLU A 193 -13.59 5.64 -15.61
C GLU A 193 -14.34 4.37 -15.14
N MET A 194 -13.75 3.19 -15.33
CA MET A 194 -14.27 1.92 -14.83
C MET A 194 -14.25 1.89 -13.29
N LEU A 195 -13.17 2.38 -12.68
CA LEU A 195 -13.06 2.47 -11.22
C LEU A 195 -14.04 3.49 -10.63
N THR A 196 -14.44 4.53 -11.37
CA THR A 196 -15.48 5.50 -10.97
C THR A 196 -16.91 5.08 -11.35
N ARG A 197 -17.10 3.93 -12.01
CA ARG A 197 -18.40 3.45 -12.55
C ARG A 197 -19.02 4.38 -13.60
N GLN A 198 -18.19 5.05 -14.38
CA GLN A 198 -18.63 5.96 -15.44
C GLN A 198 -18.39 5.39 -16.84
N ALA A 199 -17.73 4.24 -16.96
CA ALA A 199 -17.45 3.59 -18.23
C ALA A 199 -18.67 2.80 -18.77
N ASP A 200 -18.91 2.94 -20.08
CA ASP A 200 -19.91 2.19 -20.84
C ASP A 200 -19.34 0.83 -21.30
N GLU A 201 -20.14 -0.25 -21.24
CA GLU A 201 -19.74 -1.60 -21.69
C GLU A 201 -19.30 -1.62 -23.16
N ALA A 202 -19.96 -0.83 -24.02
CA ALA A 202 -19.59 -0.72 -25.42
C ALA A 202 -18.20 -0.12 -25.61
N GLN A 203 -17.82 0.87 -24.80
CA GLN A 203 -16.48 1.46 -24.81
C GLN A 203 -15.44 0.48 -24.30
N ILE A 204 -15.74 -0.26 -23.23
CA ILE A 204 -14.83 -1.29 -22.69
C ILE A 204 -14.52 -2.37 -23.74
N ALA A 205 -15.53 -2.85 -24.46
CA ALA A 205 -15.34 -3.84 -25.51
C ALA A 205 -14.45 -3.31 -26.65
N SER A 206 -14.68 -2.07 -27.10
CA SER A 206 -13.90 -1.43 -28.16
C SER A 206 -12.42 -1.27 -27.79
N TYR A 207 -12.13 -0.73 -26.60
CA TYR A 207 -10.76 -0.54 -26.14
C TYR A 207 -10.05 -1.86 -25.82
N LEU A 208 -10.76 -2.88 -25.34
CA LEU A 208 -10.20 -4.23 -25.19
C LEU A 208 -9.82 -4.84 -26.54
N GLN A 209 -10.67 -4.70 -27.55
CA GLN A 209 -10.35 -5.17 -28.89
C GLN A 209 -9.11 -4.46 -29.45
N LYS A 210 -9.04 -3.13 -29.28
CA LYS A 210 -7.87 -2.33 -29.68
C LYS A 210 -6.60 -2.78 -28.94
N ALA A 211 -6.68 -2.97 -27.62
CA ALA A 211 -5.55 -3.39 -26.80
C ALA A 211 -5.08 -4.82 -27.12
N ASN A 212 -5.99 -5.73 -27.52
CA ASN A 212 -5.62 -7.08 -27.95
C ASN A 212 -4.84 -7.08 -29.27
N CYS A 213 -5.05 -6.09 -30.15
CA CYS A 213 -4.30 -5.95 -31.40
C CYS A 213 -2.90 -5.34 -31.21
N TRP A 214 -2.57 -4.83 -30.02
CA TRP A 214 -1.25 -4.24 -29.77
C TRP A 214 -0.11 -5.26 -29.82
N ASP A 215 -0.36 -6.52 -29.45
CA ASP A 215 0.67 -7.57 -29.48
C ASP A 215 1.18 -7.78 -30.92
N GLU A 216 0.27 -7.86 -31.90
CA GLU A 216 0.61 -8.00 -33.33
C GLU A 216 1.29 -6.73 -33.89
N GLN A 217 0.81 -5.54 -33.52
CA GLN A 217 1.39 -4.28 -33.97
C GLN A 217 2.82 -4.07 -33.45
N MET A 218 3.10 -4.53 -32.22
CA MET A 218 4.38 -4.31 -31.58
C MET A 218 5.44 -5.36 -31.96
N GLU A 219 5.03 -6.58 -32.33
CA GLU A 219 5.94 -7.58 -32.91
C GLU A 219 6.65 -7.04 -34.16
N VAL A 220 5.94 -6.25 -34.98
CA VAL A 220 6.50 -5.57 -36.15
C VAL A 220 7.51 -4.48 -35.76
N MET A 221 7.27 -3.74 -34.66
CA MET A 221 8.16 -2.67 -34.18
C MET A 221 9.37 -3.20 -33.40
N MET A 222 9.29 -4.40 -32.83
CA MET A 222 10.34 -5.03 -32.02
C MET A 222 11.46 -5.72 -32.83
N ASN A 223 11.33 -5.81 -34.15
CA ASN A 223 12.35 -6.42 -35.03
C ASN A 223 13.67 -5.62 -35.10
N ASP A 224 13.75 -4.44 -34.47
CA ASP A 224 15.01 -3.71 -34.27
C ASP A 224 15.58 -3.95 -32.84
N PRO A 225 16.60 -4.80 -32.67
CA PRO A 225 17.14 -5.20 -31.38
C PRO A 225 17.82 -4.05 -30.59
N GLY A 226 18.09 -2.91 -31.24
CA GLY A 226 18.64 -1.70 -30.60
C GLY A 226 17.60 -0.87 -29.83
N ASN A 227 16.30 -1.09 -30.06
CA ASN A 227 15.27 -0.15 -29.62
C ASN A 227 14.75 -0.45 -28.20
N ARG A 228 15.55 -0.11 -27.18
CA ARG A 228 15.15 -0.24 -25.76
C ARG A 228 13.89 0.56 -25.43
N ARG A 229 13.65 1.67 -26.13
CA ARG A 229 12.48 2.54 -25.97
C ARG A 229 11.18 1.84 -26.37
N VAL A 230 11.15 1.20 -27.55
CA VAL A 230 9.99 0.42 -28.01
C VAL A 230 9.61 -0.69 -27.03
N ARG A 231 10.60 -1.39 -26.45
CA ARG A 231 10.35 -2.39 -25.40
C ARG A 231 9.70 -1.82 -24.15
N LEU A 232 10.07 -0.59 -23.75
CA LEU A 232 9.44 0.07 -22.60
C LEU A 232 8.00 0.46 -22.93
N ILE A 233 7.75 1.02 -24.11
CA ILE A 233 6.40 1.36 -24.59
C ILE A 233 5.52 0.12 -24.64
N TYR A 234 6.05 -1.00 -25.15
CA TYR A 234 5.37 -2.30 -25.13
C TYR A 234 5.00 -2.75 -23.72
N ASN A 235 5.95 -2.73 -22.79
CA ASN A 235 5.69 -3.14 -21.41
C ASN A 235 4.63 -2.26 -20.74
N ILE A 236 4.64 -0.94 -21.00
CA ILE A 236 3.61 -0.01 -20.51
C ILE A 236 2.23 -0.39 -21.10
N ALA A 237 2.15 -0.66 -22.41
CA ALA A 237 0.91 -1.10 -23.06
C ALA A 237 0.40 -2.43 -22.49
N HIS A 238 1.27 -3.43 -22.40
CA HIS A 238 0.94 -4.75 -21.88
C HIS A 238 0.39 -4.66 -20.46
N VAL A 239 1.07 -3.93 -19.57
CA VAL A 239 0.59 -3.73 -18.19
C VAL A 239 -0.70 -2.92 -18.15
N SER A 240 -0.89 -1.93 -19.03
CA SER A 240 -2.12 -1.15 -19.11
C SER A 240 -3.33 -2.00 -19.54
N ARG A 241 -3.11 -2.97 -20.45
CA ARG A 241 -4.12 -3.96 -20.85
C ARG A 241 -4.46 -4.91 -19.70
N GLU A 242 -3.47 -5.43 -18.98
CA GLU A 242 -3.70 -6.26 -17.79
C GLU A 242 -4.47 -5.50 -16.71
N LEU A 243 -4.16 -4.22 -16.48
CA LEU A 243 -4.94 -3.35 -15.59
C LEU A 243 -6.40 -3.24 -16.03
N LEU A 244 -6.66 -3.12 -17.33
CA LEU A 244 -8.00 -3.05 -17.89
C LEU A 244 -8.79 -4.35 -17.66
N LEU A 245 -8.17 -5.50 -17.89
CA LEU A 245 -8.77 -6.82 -17.65
C LEU A 245 -9.09 -7.04 -16.18
N GLU A 246 -8.14 -6.74 -15.30
CA GLU A 246 -8.30 -6.93 -13.86
C GLU A 246 -9.34 -5.95 -13.27
N ALA A 247 -9.38 -4.70 -13.76
CA ALA A 247 -10.40 -3.72 -13.39
C ALA A 247 -11.80 -4.14 -13.85
N ARG A 248 -11.93 -4.75 -15.03
CA ARG A 248 -13.21 -5.31 -15.51
C ARG A 248 -13.74 -6.38 -14.59
N GLY A 249 -12.87 -7.28 -14.12
CA GLY A 249 -13.25 -8.31 -13.17
C GLY A 249 -13.97 -7.72 -11.94
N ILE A 250 -13.48 -6.61 -11.39
CA ILE A 250 -14.07 -5.96 -10.21
C ILE A 250 -15.52 -5.53 -10.43
N ILE A 251 -15.88 -5.11 -11.66
CA ILE A 251 -17.23 -4.72 -12.00
C ILE A 251 -18.15 -5.94 -12.10
N ILE A 252 -17.66 -7.05 -12.67
CA ILE A 252 -18.45 -8.27 -12.92
C ILE A 252 -18.74 -9.06 -11.62
N ASP A 253 -17.80 -9.07 -10.66
CA ASP A 253 -17.92 -9.81 -9.39
C ASP A 253 -18.70 -9.05 -8.29
N ARG A 254 -19.15 -7.83 -8.55
CA ARG A 254 -19.84 -6.95 -7.60
C ARG A 254 -21.33 -6.85 -7.87
#